data_AF-A0A839TKP7-F1
#
_entry.id   AF-A0A839TKP7-F1
#
_cell.length_a   1.000
_cell.length_b   1.000
_cell.length_c   1.000
_cell.angle_alpha   90.00
_cell.angle_beta   90.00
_cell.angle_gamma   90.00
#
_symmetry.space_group_name_H-M   'P 1'
#
loop_
_entity.id
_entity.type
_entity.pdbx_description
1 polymer ?
#
loop_
_entity_poly.entity_id
_entity_poly.type
_entity_poly.pdbx_seq_one_letter_code
_entity_poly.pdbx_strand_id
1 'polypeptide(L)'
;MKITKKWAAFMVAAGCLVSASSAYAFSDLPNKQQEGIAEALQTQGVIHGISADRFGPAEPLTAAQSVQMLVKAMKLQPDVGAASAGMLAVPSSAWYAQAAETALDHGLVASTIGSWNDKVTKEEFAQMLYKAVSATGDYPLIKMYVTVQDENDMASGSREAVQFLLLTHIAELDSQQKFHPKDNITRMEAAEMVYHAMNFVASHQSVNPPENDDQVAVSVEKVNDQVNRIVLTKEDMPNPGYGLKIDRIEFVSEGKAVAYYTVTKPAPGMMYPQVISTAKVSFYMDSKIQVSVKQTGGGLGTGISLKGSLEETPSLTR
;
A
#
# COMPACT_ATOMS: atom_id res chain seq x y z
N MET A 1 -36.08 21.01 81.73
CA MET A 1 -36.44 19.60 81.47
C MET A 1 -35.50 19.06 80.40
N LYS A 2 -34.68 18.04 80.71
CA LYS A 2 -33.69 17.43 79.79
C LYS A 2 -34.35 16.33 78.95
N ILE A 3 -34.21 16.31 77.62
CA ILE A 3 -34.35 15.12 76.74
C ILE A 3 -33.53 15.38 75.43
N THR A 4 -32.24 15.03 75.37
CA THR A 4 -31.58 13.87 74.69
C THR A 4 -31.66 13.76 73.15
N LYS A 5 -30.47 13.95 72.53
CA LYS A 5 -29.81 13.30 71.38
C LYS A 5 -30.65 12.53 70.33
N LYS A 6 -30.32 12.75 69.05
CA LYS A 6 -29.64 11.77 68.16
C LYS A 6 -29.16 12.43 66.87
N TRP A 7 -27.90 12.15 66.51
CA TRP A 7 -27.26 12.54 65.25
C TRP A 7 -27.59 11.49 64.18
N ALA A 8 -27.91 11.92 62.97
CA ALA A 8 -27.98 11.05 61.79
C ALA A 8 -26.97 11.56 60.77
N ALA A 9 -25.90 10.79 60.57
CA ALA A 9 -24.93 11.01 59.51
C ALA A 9 -25.48 10.44 58.20
N PHE A 10 -25.64 11.29 57.18
CA PHE A 10 -26.01 10.90 55.83
C PHE A 10 -24.74 10.56 55.05
N MET A 11 -24.50 9.27 54.83
CA MET A 11 -23.39 8.77 54.02
C MET A 11 -23.85 8.73 52.56
N VAL A 12 -23.49 9.73 51.77
CA VAL A 12 -23.71 9.72 50.32
C VAL A 12 -22.62 8.84 49.69
N ALA A 13 -22.97 7.61 49.36
CA ALA A 13 -22.13 6.74 48.56
C ALA A 13 -22.15 7.23 47.10
N ALA A 14 -21.05 7.82 46.65
CA ALA A 14 -20.80 8.11 45.25
C ALA A 14 -20.62 6.79 44.48
N GLY A 15 -21.62 6.40 43.70
CA GLY A 15 -21.52 5.31 42.75
C GLY A 15 -20.69 5.75 41.53
N CYS A 16 -19.41 5.39 41.50
CA CYS A 16 -18.66 5.35 40.26
C CYS A 16 -19.25 4.24 39.38
N LEU A 17 -20.05 4.61 38.39
CA LEU A 17 -20.34 3.76 37.24
C LEU A 17 -19.02 3.60 36.47
N VAL A 18 -18.27 2.55 36.79
CA VAL A 18 -17.21 2.06 35.92
C VAL A 18 -17.95 1.41 34.75
N SER A 19 -18.07 2.15 33.65
CA SER A 19 -18.43 1.56 32.36
C SER A 19 -17.36 0.51 32.06
N ALA A 20 -17.70 -0.76 32.22
CA ALA A 20 -16.88 -1.84 31.70
C ALA A 20 -16.87 -1.68 30.18
N SER A 21 -15.77 -1.16 29.64
CA SER A 21 -15.50 -1.27 28.21
C SER A 21 -15.51 -2.76 27.90
N SER A 22 -16.50 -3.22 27.15
CA SER A 22 -16.54 -4.58 26.65
C SER A 22 -15.23 -4.81 25.89
N ALA A 23 -14.32 -5.61 26.44
CA ALA A 23 -13.27 -6.18 25.62
C ALA A 23 -13.98 -6.88 24.45
N TYR A 24 -13.54 -6.63 23.22
CA TYR A 24 -14.11 -7.20 22.00
C TYR A 24 -13.79 -8.71 21.92
N ALA A 25 -14.29 -9.48 22.88
CA ALA A 25 -14.06 -10.90 22.97
C ALA A 25 -15.08 -11.64 22.09
N PHE A 26 -14.62 -12.16 20.96
CA PHE A 26 -15.42 -13.02 20.11
C PHE A 26 -15.54 -14.42 20.72
N SER A 27 -16.76 -14.92 20.90
CA SER A 27 -17.00 -16.19 21.57
C SER A 27 -16.67 -17.42 20.72
N ASP A 28 -16.52 -17.25 19.41
CA ASP A 28 -16.30 -18.32 18.43
C ASP A 28 -14.85 -18.46 17.97
N LEU A 29 -13.92 -17.73 18.59
CA LEU A 29 -12.48 -17.92 18.37
C LEU A 29 -11.95 -19.05 19.27
N PRO A 30 -11.21 -20.03 18.71
CA PRO A 30 -10.86 -21.26 19.42
C PRO A 30 -9.70 -21.11 20.41
N ASN A 31 -8.91 -20.04 20.33
CA ASN A 31 -7.73 -19.85 21.17
C ASN A 31 -7.34 -18.37 21.36
N LYS A 32 -6.54 -18.12 22.42
CA LYS A 32 -6.11 -16.78 22.83
C LYS A 32 -5.24 -16.04 21.80
N GLN A 33 -4.50 -16.76 20.97
CA GLN A 33 -3.69 -16.14 19.91
C GLN A 33 -4.60 -15.53 18.84
N GLN A 34 -5.58 -16.29 18.36
CA GLN A 34 -6.53 -15.82 17.35
C GLN A 34 -7.43 -14.70 17.89
N GLU A 35 -7.83 -14.79 19.17
CA GLU A 35 -8.49 -13.66 19.87
C GLU A 35 -7.63 -12.39 19.82
N GLY A 36 -6.35 -12.48 20.21
CA GLY A 36 -5.44 -11.33 20.20
C GLY A 36 -5.21 -10.74 18.81
N ILE A 37 -5.11 -11.58 17.78
CA ILE A 37 -4.99 -11.13 16.37
C ILE A 37 -6.25 -10.38 15.94
N ALA A 38 -7.43 -10.95 16.19
CA ALA A 38 -8.69 -10.35 15.81
C ALA A 38 -8.91 -9.00 16.52
N GLU A 39 -8.63 -8.94 17.82
CA GLU A 39 -8.70 -7.71 18.63
C GLU A 39 -7.74 -6.64 18.13
N ALA A 40 -6.50 -7.00 17.80
CA ALA A 40 -5.49 -6.07 17.29
C ALA A 40 -5.92 -5.46 15.95
N LEU A 41 -6.37 -6.28 15.01
CA LEU A 41 -6.82 -5.82 13.70
C LEU A 41 -8.11 -5.00 13.77
N GLN A 42 -9.02 -5.34 14.69
CA GLN A 42 -10.24 -4.57 14.90
C GLN A 42 -9.94 -3.21 15.53
N THR A 43 -9.02 -3.15 16.50
CA THR A 43 -8.59 -1.89 17.12
C THR A 43 -7.97 -0.94 16.09
N GLN A 44 -7.30 -1.49 15.08
CA GLN A 44 -6.76 -0.74 13.95
C GLN A 44 -7.79 -0.47 12.83
N GLY A 45 -9.05 -0.88 13.00
CA GLY A 45 -10.14 -0.64 12.06
C GLY A 45 -10.07 -1.46 10.76
N VAL A 46 -9.18 -2.46 10.70
CA VAL A 46 -8.92 -3.31 9.53
C VAL A 46 -10.06 -4.31 9.34
N ILE A 47 -10.47 -4.97 10.42
CA ILE A 47 -11.54 -5.97 10.41
C ILE A 47 -12.63 -5.63 11.44
N HIS A 48 -13.79 -6.26 11.29
CA HIS A 48 -14.88 -6.22 12.27
C HIS A 48 -15.45 -7.64 12.42
N GLY A 49 -16.12 -7.93 13.52
CA GLY A 49 -16.91 -9.16 13.65
C GLY A 49 -18.08 -9.19 12.65
N ILE A 50 -18.62 -10.37 12.39
CA ILE A 50 -19.88 -10.53 11.65
C ILE A 50 -21.09 -10.12 12.51
N SER A 51 -20.90 -10.06 13.83
CA SER A 51 -21.82 -9.52 14.83
C SER A 51 -21.03 -8.97 16.01
N ALA A 52 -21.72 -8.54 17.08
CA ALA A 52 -21.07 -7.97 18.26
C ALA A 52 -20.23 -9.00 19.04
N ASP A 53 -20.62 -10.27 19.00
CA ASP A 53 -20.06 -11.37 19.80
C ASP A 53 -19.41 -12.47 18.94
N ARG A 54 -19.55 -12.41 17.60
CA ARG A 54 -19.00 -13.42 16.69
C ARG A 54 -18.07 -12.85 15.62
N PHE A 55 -16.96 -13.56 15.43
CA PHE A 55 -15.99 -13.28 14.38
C PHE A 55 -16.30 -14.02 13.08
N GLY A 56 -16.73 -15.27 13.15
CA GLY A 56 -16.90 -16.15 11.98
C GLY A 56 -15.58 -16.64 11.37
N PRO A 57 -14.70 -17.33 12.14
CA PRO A 57 -13.33 -17.65 11.71
C PRO A 57 -13.26 -18.53 10.46
N ALA A 58 -14.18 -19.48 10.30
CA ALA A 58 -14.23 -20.41 9.18
C ALA A 58 -15.01 -19.88 7.96
N GLU A 59 -15.55 -18.66 8.02
CA GLU A 59 -16.32 -18.11 6.90
C GLU A 59 -15.39 -17.68 5.76
N PRO A 60 -15.66 -18.09 4.51
CA PRO A 60 -14.82 -17.72 3.38
C PRO A 60 -15.04 -16.25 3.00
N LEU A 61 -13.95 -15.54 2.71
CA LEU A 61 -14.01 -14.15 2.31
C LEU A 61 -14.47 -13.97 0.86
N THR A 62 -15.20 -12.89 0.64
CA THR A 62 -15.49 -12.38 -0.72
C THR A 62 -14.38 -11.49 -1.23
N ALA A 63 -14.29 -11.30 -2.55
CA ALA A 63 -13.35 -10.37 -3.17
C ALA A 63 -13.46 -8.95 -2.58
N ALA A 64 -14.68 -8.43 -2.37
CA ALA A 64 -14.94 -7.15 -1.72
C ALA A 64 -14.36 -7.06 -0.30
N GLN A 65 -14.55 -8.11 0.50
CA GLN A 65 -14.03 -8.15 1.87
C GLN A 65 -12.50 -8.24 1.89
N SER A 66 -11.92 -9.03 0.99
CA SER A 66 -10.47 -9.15 0.85
C SER A 66 -9.82 -7.82 0.50
N VAL A 67 -10.29 -7.11 -0.54
CA VAL A 67 -9.70 -5.81 -0.92
C VAL A 67 -9.88 -4.74 0.16
N GLN A 68 -11.06 -4.70 0.81
CA GLN A 68 -11.27 -3.78 1.93
C GLN A 68 -10.26 -4.02 3.05
N MET A 69 -10.05 -5.30 3.41
CA MET A 69 -9.12 -5.68 4.47
C MET A 69 -7.69 -5.27 4.10
N LEU A 70 -7.23 -5.58 2.89
CA LEU A 70 -5.88 -5.33 2.44
C LEU A 70 -5.56 -3.83 2.29
N VAL A 71 -6.46 -3.07 1.65
CA VAL A 71 -6.29 -1.61 1.48
C VAL A 71 -6.19 -0.91 2.84
N LYS A 72 -7.05 -1.29 3.79
CA LYS A 72 -7.00 -0.73 5.14
C LYS A 72 -5.73 -1.12 5.90
N ALA A 73 -5.37 -2.41 5.87
CA ALA A 73 -4.23 -2.92 6.60
C ALA A 73 -2.92 -2.26 6.15
N MET A 74 -2.72 -2.16 4.83
CA MET A 74 -1.52 -1.58 4.23
C MET A 74 -1.63 -0.05 4.06
N LYS A 75 -2.74 0.56 4.49
CA LYS A 75 -3.02 2.00 4.38
C LYS A 75 -2.86 2.57 2.97
N LEU A 76 -3.17 1.76 1.96
CA LEU A 76 -3.01 2.14 0.55
C LEU A 76 -3.87 3.35 0.23
N GLN A 77 -3.33 4.26 -0.58
CA GLN A 77 -4.02 5.43 -1.10
C GLN A 77 -4.30 5.23 -2.59
N PRO A 78 -5.40 5.82 -3.12
CA PRO A 78 -5.68 5.78 -4.56
C PRO A 78 -4.48 6.29 -5.38
N ASP A 79 -4.12 5.59 -6.45
CA ASP A 79 -3.08 6.05 -7.37
C ASP A 79 -3.70 6.87 -8.50
N VAL A 80 -3.67 8.19 -8.32
CA VAL A 80 -4.20 9.18 -9.26
C VAL A 80 -3.53 9.17 -10.65
N GLY A 81 -2.43 8.43 -10.84
CA GLY A 81 -1.76 8.25 -12.13
C GLY A 81 -2.06 6.93 -12.84
N ALA A 82 -2.71 5.98 -12.16
CA ALA A 82 -3.16 4.74 -12.78
C ALA A 82 -4.51 4.98 -13.46
N ALA A 83 -4.60 4.73 -14.76
CA ALA A 83 -5.92 4.55 -15.35
C ALA A 83 -6.46 3.25 -14.77
N SER A 84 -7.57 3.31 -14.03
CA SER A 84 -8.31 2.13 -13.58
C SER A 84 -8.72 1.34 -14.83
N ALA A 85 -7.88 0.37 -15.23
CA ALA A 85 -8.18 -0.52 -16.33
C ALA A 85 -9.28 -1.45 -15.83
N GLY A 86 -10.53 -1.02 -16.04
CA GLY A 86 -11.72 -1.68 -15.51
C GLY A 86 -11.82 -3.12 -15.98
N MET A 87 -11.35 -4.06 -15.15
CA MET A 87 -11.69 -5.48 -15.28
C MET A 87 -13.08 -5.76 -14.70
N LEU A 88 -13.51 -4.98 -13.71
CA LEU A 88 -14.76 -5.21 -12.99
C LEU A 88 -15.46 -3.90 -12.62
N ALA A 89 -16.75 -3.79 -12.93
CA ALA A 89 -17.54 -2.62 -12.58
C ALA A 89 -17.71 -2.52 -11.05
N VAL A 90 -17.48 -1.33 -10.48
CA VAL A 90 -17.66 -1.05 -9.05
C VAL A 90 -18.90 -0.17 -8.90
N PRO A 91 -19.95 -0.61 -8.17
CA PRO A 91 -21.08 0.26 -7.87
C PRO A 91 -20.63 1.42 -6.97
N SER A 92 -20.91 2.66 -7.35
CA SER A 92 -20.47 3.85 -6.59
C SER A 92 -21.03 3.92 -5.17
N SER A 93 -22.17 3.28 -4.91
CA SER A 93 -22.79 3.20 -3.58
C SER A 93 -22.33 1.98 -2.76
N ALA A 94 -21.43 1.15 -3.29
CA ALA A 94 -20.95 -0.03 -2.56
C ALA A 94 -20.07 0.40 -1.38
N TRP A 95 -20.24 -0.26 -0.23
CA TRP A 95 -19.43 0.02 0.98
C TRP A 95 -17.92 -0.22 0.77
N TYR A 96 -17.56 -0.99 -0.26
CA TYR A 96 -16.19 -1.30 -0.66
C TYR A 96 -15.71 -0.46 -1.86
N ALA A 97 -16.48 0.50 -2.36
CA ALA A 97 -16.19 1.18 -3.63
C ALA A 97 -14.79 1.81 -3.67
N GLN A 98 -14.45 2.59 -2.64
CA GLN A 98 -13.13 3.23 -2.54
C GLN A 98 -11.98 2.22 -2.43
N ALA A 99 -12.17 1.14 -1.68
CA ALA A 99 -11.15 0.10 -1.55
C ALA A 99 -11.00 -0.70 -2.85
N ALA A 100 -12.09 -0.96 -3.56
CA ALA A 100 -12.06 -1.62 -4.87
C ALA A 100 -11.32 -0.76 -5.90
N GLU A 101 -11.59 0.54 -5.97
CA GLU A 101 -10.87 1.47 -6.84
C GLU A 101 -9.37 1.49 -6.51
N THR A 102 -9.03 1.67 -5.22
CA THR A 102 -7.61 1.65 -4.78
C THR A 102 -6.95 0.31 -5.10
N ALA A 103 -7.65 -0.81 -4.92
CA ALA A 103 -7.13 -2.12 -5.24
C ALA A 103 -6.90 -2.32 -6.75
N LEU A 104 -7.76 -1.77 -7.61
CA LEU A 104 -7.58 -1.79 -9.05
C LEU A 104 -6.39 -0.94 -9.48
N ASP A 105 -6.24 0.25 -8.91
CA ASP A 105 -5.12 1.18 -9.18
C ASP A 105 -3.76 0.53 -8.89
N HIS A 106 -3.67 -0.20 -7.78
CA HIS A 106 -2.47 -0.93 -7.37
C HIS A 106 -2.38 -2.34 -7.97
N GLY A 107 -3.31 -2.71 -8.85
CA GLY A 107 -3.32 -4.00 -9.56
C GLY A 107 -3.51 -5.23 -8.67
N LEU A 108 -4.09 -5.08 -7.47
CA LEU A 108 -4.31 -6.17 -6.51
C LEU A 108 -5.22 -7.24 -7.11
N VAL A 109 -6.30 -6.82 -7.77
CA VAL A 109 -7.37 -7.72 -8.24
C VAL A 109 -6.88 -8.63 -9.38
N ALA A 110 -7.00 -9.94 -9.19
CA ALA A 110 -6.69 -10.93 -10.21
C ALA A 110 -7.78 -11.00 -11.29
N SER A 111 -7.41 -11.33 -12.53
CA SER A 111 -8.34 -11.44 -13.66
C SER A 111 -9.32 -12.61 -13.55
N THR A 112 -9.12 -13.52 -12.60
CA THR A 112 -10.01 -14.66 -12.31
C THR A 112 -11.25 -14.26 -11.52
N ILE A 113 -11.21 -13.11 -10.83
CA ILE A 113 -12.35 -12.60 -10.06
C ILE A 113 -13.39 -12.01 -11.02
N GLY A 114 -14.54 -12.69 -11.14
CA GLY A 114 -15.63 -12.29 -12.02
C GLY A 114 -16.69 -11.40 -11.35
N SER A 115 -16.70 -11.35 -10.01
CA SER A 115 -17.63 -10.57 -9.21
C SER A 115 -17.03 -10.22 -7.84
N TRP A 116 -17.39 -9.06 -7.31
CA TRP A 116 -16.99 -8.63 -5.97
C TRP A 116 -17.52 -9.53 -4.84
N ASN A 117 -18.55 -10.34 -5.12
CA ASN A 117 -19.12 -11.30 -4.18
C ASN A 117 -18.51 -12.71 -4.28
N ASP A 118 -17.63 -12.94 -5.27
CA ASP A 118 -16.99 -14.25 -5.44
C ASP A 118 -16.13 -14.57 -4.24
N LYS A 119 -16.10 -15.86 -3.87
CA LYS A 119 -15.16 -16.36 -2.87
C LYS A 119 -13.76 -16.37 -3.46
N VAL A 120 -12.80 -16.02 -2.62
CA VAL A 120 -11.39 -15.90 -3.02
C VAL A 120 -10.66 -17.14 -2.57
N THR A 121 -9.88 -17.74 -3.47
CA THR A 121 -8.98 -18.84 -3.13
C THR A 121 -7.77 -18.34 -2.34
N LYS A 122 -7.14 -19.21 -1.57
CA LYS A 122 -5.97 -18.87 -0.76
C LYS A 122 -4.81 -18.33 -1.60
N GLU A 123 -4.64 -18.84 -2.82
CA GLU A 123 -3.62 -18.33 -3.75
C GLU A 123 -3.96 -16.94 -4.32
N GLU A 124 -5.23 -16.65 -4.60
CA GLU A 124 -5.65 -15.32 -5.07
C GLU A 124 -5.50 -14.29 -3.95
N PHE A 125 -5.83 -14.66 -2.71
CA PHE A 125 -5.59 -13.81 -1.54
C PHE A 125 -4.09 -13.55 -1.34
N ALA A 126 -3.25 -14.58 -1.48
CA ALA A 126 -1.81 -14.44 -1.41
C ALA A 126 -1.26 -13.48 -2.47
N GLN A 127 -1.73 -13.55 -3.72
CA GLN A 127 -1.35 -12.60 -4.77
C GLN A 127 -1.75 -11.17 -4.42
N MET A 128 -2.99 -10.97 -3.94
CA MET A 128 -3.46 -9.64 -3.53
C MET A 128 -2.63 -9.09 -2.38
N LEU A 129 -2.34 -9.91 -1.36
CA LEU A 129 -1.56 -9.50 -0.20
C LEU A 129 -0.11 -9.20 -0.57
N TYR A 130 0.53 -10.01 -1.40
CA TYR A 130 1.87 -9.75 -1.90
C TYR A 130 1.97 -8.38 -2.57
N LYS A 131 1.07 -8.09 -3.51
CA LYS A 131 1.01 -6.78 -4.18
C LYS A 131 0.74 -5.63 -3.20
N ALA A 132 -0.17 -5.84 -2.25
CA ALA A 132 -0.49 -4.84 -1.24
C ALA A 132 0.73 -4.53 -0.34
N VAL A 133 1.51 -5.55 0.05
CA VAL A 133 2.76 -5.36 0.80
C VAL A 133 3.79 -4.64 -0.07
N SER A 134 4.01 -5.06 -1.32
CA SER A 134 4.95 -4.41 -2.23
C SER A 134 4.60 -2.94 -2.52
N ALA A 135 3.33 -2.56 -2.46
CA ALA A 135 2.92 -1.16 -2.58
C ALA A 135 3.35 -0.27 -1.40
N THR A 136 3.79 -0.87 -0.29
CA THR A 136 4.27 -0.13 0.91
C THR A 136 5.77 0.12 0.92
N GLY A 137 6.52 -0.46 -0.03
CA GLY A 137 7.97 -0.32 -0.10
C GLY A 137 8.65 -1.51 -0.78
N ASP A 138 9.96 -1.37 -1.00
CA ASP A 138 10.80 -2.41 -1.55
C ASP A 138 11.34 -3.31 -0.43
N TYR A 139 11.03 -4.61 -0.52
CA TYR A 139 11.47 -5.62 0.44
C TYR A 139 12.35 -6.65 -0.28
N PRO A 140 13.64 -6.33 -0.54
CA PRO A 140 14.54 -7.26 -1.21
C PRO A 140 14.81 -8.46 -0.32
N LEU A 141 14.53 -9.66 -0.84
CA LEU A 141 14.78 -10.92 -0.16
C LEU A 141 15.86 -11.70 -0.89
N ILE A 142 16.69 -12.42 -0.13
CA ILE A 142 17.52 -13.49 -0.70
C ILE A 142 16.55 -14.58 -1.17
N LYS A 143 16.54 -14.85 -2.47
CA LYS A 143 15.65 -15.85 -3.10
C LYS A 143 16.07 -17.28 -2.73
N MET A 144 15.86 -17.66 -1.48
CA MET A 144 15.87 -19.05 -1.04
C MET A 144 14.54 -19.66 -1.44
N TYR A 145 14.58 -20.81 -2.08
CA TYR A 145 13.36 -21.48 -2.52
C TYR A 145 12.81 -22.34 -1.37
N VAL A 146 11.58 -22.07 -0.94
CA VAL A 146 10.87 -22.89 0.05
C VAL A 146 10.12 -23.99 -0.69
N THR A 147 10.36 -25.25 -0.34
CA THR A 147 9.63 -26.37 -0.95
C THR A 147 8.17 -26.35 -0.51
N VAL A 148 7.25 -26.27 -1.47
CA VAL A 148 5.80 -26.36 -1.26
C VAL A 148 5.28 -27.59 -2.01
N GLN A 149 4.70 -28.54 -1.29
CA GLN A 149 4.36 -29.87 -1.84
C GLN A 149 3.26 -29.83 -2.89
N ASP A 150 2.36 -28.85 -2.81
CA ASP A 150 1.23 -28.62 -3.72
C ASP A 150 1.45 -27.40 -4.62
N GLU A 151 2.70 -26.99 -4.85
CA GLU A 151 3.03 -25.86 -5.75
C GLU A 151 2.52 -26.05 -7.18
N ASN A 152 2.43 -27.31 -7.64
CA ASN A 152 1.92 -27.64 -8.97
C ASN A 152 0.44 -27.26 -9.15
N ASP A 153 -0.32 -27.15 -8.06
CA ASP A 153 -1.71 -26.72 -8.10
C ASP A 153 -1.82 -25.18 -8.24
N MET A 154 -0.76 -24.44 -7.94
CA MET A 154 -0.74 -22.99 -8.02
C MET A 154 -0.69 -22.46 -9.45
N ALA A 155 -1.40 -21.36 -9.69
CA ALA A 155 -1.20 -20.54 -10.88
C ALA A 155 0.23 -19.94 -10.88
N SER A 156 0.77 -19.68 -12.07
CA SER A 156 2.15 -19.16 -12.21
C SER A 156 2.38 -17.86 -11.43
N GLY A 157 1.43 -16.93 -11.46
CA GLY A 157 1.50 -15.67 -10.70
C GLY A 157 1.38 -15.85 -9.18
N SER A 158 0.78 -16.94 -8.72
CA SER A 158 0.63 -17.23 -7.28
C SER A 158 1.94 -17.73 -6.67
N ARG A 159 2.76 -18.46 -7.44
CA ARG A 159 3.98 -19.09 -6.91
C ARG A 159 4.95 -18.06 -6.36
N GLU A 160 5.17 -16.97 -7.09
CA GLU A 160 6.03 -15.88 -6.61
C GLU A 160 5.47 -15.24 -5.33
N ALA A 161 4.18 -14.94 -5.32
CA ALA A 161 3.52 -14.35 -4.16
C ALA A 161 3.64 -15.27 -2.93
N VAL A 162 3.34 -16.57 -3.08
CA VAL A 162 3.43 -17.53 -1.98
C VAL A 162 4.87 -17.66 -1.48
N GLN A 163 5.86 -17.77 -2.38
CA GLN A 163 7.28 -17.82 -1.97
C GLN A 163 7.70 -16.57 -1.18
N PHE A 164 7.31 -15.38 -1.63
CA PHE A 164 7.56 -14.14 -0.89
C PHE A 164 6.93 -14.18 0.51
N LEU A 165 5.65 -14.56 0.60
CA LEU A 165 4.92 -14.59 1.88
C LEU A 165 5.48 -15.65 2.84
N LEU A 166 5.98 -16.77 2.34
CA LEU A 166 6.65 -17.78 3.16
C LEU A 166 8.02 -17.30 3.65
N LEU A 167 8.83 -16.68 2.79
CA LEU A 167 10.15 -16.16 3.15
C LEU A 167 10.10 -15.00 4.15
N THR A 168 9.02 -14.23 4.13
CA THR A 168 8.76 -13.13 5.06
C THR A 168 8.03 -13.55 6.33
N HIS A 169 7.70 -14.84 6.46
CA HIS A 169 6.88 -15.38 7.56
C HIS A 169 5.50 -14.69 7.69
N ILE A 170 4.96 -14.20 6.58
CA ILE A 170 3.60 -13.67 6.50
C ILE A 170 2.58 -14.81 6.32
N ALA A 171 3.00 -15.88 5.62
CA ALA A 171 2.24 -17.10 5.47
C ALA A 171 3.05 -18.29 5.99
N GLU A 172 2.35 -19.37 6.32
CA GLU A 172 2.94 -20.63 6.75
C GLU A 172 2.37 -21.79 5.92
N LEU A 173 3.14 -22.87 5.85
CA LEU A 173 2.69 -24.15 5.34
C LEU A 173 2.14 -24.99 6.48
N ASP A 174 1.26 -25.94 6.15
CA ASP A 174 0.81 -26.91 7.14
C ASP A 174 1.91 -27.93 7.52
N SER A 175 1.59 -28.85 8.43
CA SER A 175 2.50 -29.91 8.85
C SER A 175 2.93 -30.87 7.73
N GLN A 176 2.23 -30.87 6.59
CA GLN A 176 2.54 -31.65 5.40
C GLN A 176 3.28 -30.83 4.34
N GLN A 177 3.74 -29.62 4.67
CA GLN A 177 4.38 -28.68 3.75
C GLN A 177 3.49 -28.27 2.56
N LYS A 178 2.17 -28.20 2.77
CA LYS A 178 1.20 -27.75 1.77
C LYS A 178 0.66 -26.36 2.09
N PHE A 179 0.31 -25.64 1.04
CA PHE A 179 -0.29 -24.30 1.14
C PHE A 179 -1.82 -24.33 1.02
N HIS A 180 -2.36 -25.33 0.30
CA HIS A 180 -3.77 -25.47 -0.09
C HIS A 180 -4.27 -24.33 -0.99
N PRO A 181 -3.64 -24.11 -2.18
CA PRO A 181 -3.87 -22.91 -2.98
C PRO A 181 -5.30 -22.76 -3.51
N LYS A 182 -6.03 -23.86 -3.69
CA LYS A 182 -7.38 -23.88 -4.27
C LYS A 182 -8.51 -23.77 -3.24
N ASP A 183 -8.20 -23.91 -1.97
CA ASP A 183 -9.19 -23.75 -0.92
C ASP A 183 -9.60 -22.28 -0.81
N ASN A 184 -10.85 -22.01 -0.44
CA ASN A 184 -11.28 -20.65 -0.16
C ASN A 184 -10.59 -20.14 1.10
N ILE A 185 -10.00 -18.94 1.04
CA ILE A 185 -9.40 -18.30 2.21
C ILE A 185 -10.48 -18.06 3.26
N THR A 186 -10.26 -18.58 4.47
CA THR A 186 -11.15 -18.28 5.60
C THR A 186 -10.86 -16.90 6.19
N ARG A 187 -11.84 -16.33 6.89
CA ARG A 187 -11.69 -15.03 7.56
C ARG A 187 -10.53 -15.02 8.56
N MET A 188 -10.31 -16.13 9.29
CA MET A 188 -9.22 -16.23 10.24
C MET A 188 -7.86 -16.37 9.57
N GLU A 189 -7.72 -17.21 8.54
CA GLU A 189 -6.45 -17.31 7.79
C GLU A 189 -6.06 -15.97 7.17
N ALA A 190 -7.02 -15.26 6.58
CA ALA A 190 -6.79 -13.92 6.02
C ALA A 190 -6.35 -12.92 7.10
N ALA A 191 -6.99 -12.95 8.27
CA ALA A 191 -6.65 -12.09 9.39
C ALA A 191 -5.24 -12.39 9.93
N GLU A 192 -4.86 -13.66 10.07
CA GLU A 192 -3.50 -14.05 10.47
C GLU A 192 -2.47 -13.52 9.46
N MET A 193 -2.65 -13.80 8.17
CA MET A 193 -1.75 -13.33 7.12
C MET A 193 -1.64 -11.79 7.10
N VAL A 194 -2.75 -11.08 7.27
CA VAL A 194 -2.76 -9.60 7.30
C VAL A 194 -2.07 -9.06 8.54
N TYR A 195 -2.28 -9.67 9.71
CA TYR A 195 -1.60 -9.29 10.94
C TYR A 195 -0.08 -9.46 10.82
N HIS A 196 0.37 -10.60 10.29
CA HIS A 196 1.80 -10.83 10.04
C HIS A 196 2.36 -9.87 8.99
N ALA A 197 1.62 -9.56 7.92
CA ALA A 197 2.01 -8.55 6.95
C ALA A 197 2.16 -7.17 7.57
N MET A 198 1.22 -6.73 8.40
CA MET A 198 1.30 -5.44 9.08
C MET A 198 2.50 -5.36 10.02
N ASN A 199 2.80 -6.44 10.74
CA ASN A 199 3.98 -6.51 11.60
C ASN A 199 5.27 -6.55 10.79
N PHE A 200 5.30 -7.28 9.68
CA PHE A 200 6.42 -7.33 8.76
C PHE A 200 6.71 -5.93 8.23
N VAL A 201 5.70 -5.27 7.65
CA VAL A 201 5.80 -3.89 7.14
C VAL A 201 6.26 -2.96 8.26
N ALA A 202 5.65 -2.96 9.44
CA ALA A 202 6.03 -2.06 10.53
C ALA A 202 7.45 -2.30 11.09
N SER A 203 7.95 -3.54 11.07
CA SER A 203 9.29 -3.89 11.57
C SER A 203 10.40 -3.72 10.52
N HIS A 204 10.04 -3.69 9.24
CA HIS A 204 10.96 -3.49 8.12
C HIS A 204 10.88 -2.08 7.53
N GLN A 205 9.82 -1.34 7.86
CA GLN A 205 9.80 0.12 7.89
C GLN A 205 10.60 0.57 9.11
N SER A 206 11.92 0.55 8.98
CA SER A 206 12.78 1.33 9.87
C SER A 206 12.24 2.77 9.95
N VAL A 207 12.41 3.42 11.11
CA VAL A 207 12.11 4.84 11.31
C VAL A 207 13.00 5.64 10.36
N ASN A 208 12.52 5.77 9.13
CA ASN A 208 12.83 6.65 8.03
C ASN A 208 11.88 6.19 6.90
N PRO A 209 10.91 7.02 6.42
CA PRO A 209 10.28 6.73 5.13
C PRO A 209 11.41 6.48 4.13
N PRO A 210 11.29 5.50 3.20
CA PRO A 210 12.42 4.99 2.44
C PRO A 210 13.38 6.12 2.12
N GLU A 211 14.52 6.12 2.82
CA GLU A 211 15.62 6.97 2.44
C GLU A 211 15.98 6.43 1.07
N ASN A 212 15.54 7.22 0.12
CA ASN A 212 15.51 6.84 -1.25
C ASN A 212 16.94 6.97 -1.73
N ASP A 213 17.72 5.92 -1.56
CA ASP A 213 19.04 5.85 -2.18
C ASP A 213 18.89 5.93 -3.72
N ASP A 214 17.67 5.69 -4.23
CA ASP A 214 17.32 5.90 -5.62
C ASP A 214 16.34 7.01 -6.02
N GLN A 215 15.39 7.45 -5.18
CA GLN A 215 14.54 8.61 -5.53
C GLN A 215 15.10 9.94 -5.02
N VAL A 216 14.73 11.00 -5.72
CA VAL A 216 15.19 12.35 -5.45
C VAL A 216 14.38 12.94 -4.29
N ALA A 217 15.04 13.51 -3.27
CA ALA A 217 14.38 14.29 -2.23
C ALA A 217 13.75 15.56 -2.83
N VAL A 218 12.48 15.81 -2.52
CA VAL A 218 11.73 16.98 -3.00
C VAL A 218 11.50 17.94 -1.85
N SER A 219 11.95 19.19 -2.00
CA SER A 219 11.68 20.29 -1.08
C SER A 219 10.90 21.40 -1.77
N VAL A 220 9.99 22.04 -1.05
CA VAL A 220 9.19 23.17 -1.52
C VAL A 220 9.62 24.41 -0.76
N GLU A 221 10.30 25.33 -1.44
CA GLU A 221 10.71 26.62 -0.90
C GLU A 221 9.69 27.68 -1.32
N LYS A 222 9.06 28.37 -0.35
CA LYS A 222 8.17 29.49 -0.66
C LYS A 222 8.99 30.66 -1.21
N VAL A 223 8.66 31.12 -2.41
CA VAL A 223 9.31 32.31 -3.01
C VAL A 223 8.51 33.57 -2.68
N ASN A 224 7.19 33.52 -2.89
CA ASN A 224 6.23 34.55 -2.50
C ASN A 224 4.82 33.93 -2.35
N ASP A 225 3.77 34.75 -2.21
CA ASP A 225 2.40 34.27 -1.99
C ASP A 225 1.76 33.59 -3.22
N GLN A 226 2.37 33.69 -4.40
CA GLN A 226 1.84 33.13 -5.64
C GLN A 226 2.73 32.03 -6.22
N VAL A 227 3.99 31.92 -5.80
CA VAL A 227 4.98 31.02 -6.42
C VAL A 227 5.79 30.25 -5.37
N ASN A 228 5.90 28.95 -5.59
CA ASN A 228 6.82 28.04 -4.89
C ASN A 228 7.98 27.65 -5.82
N ARG A 229 9.16 27.41 -5.24
CA ARG A 229 10.31 26.79 -5.90
C ARG A 229 10.40 25.34 -5.44
N ILE A 230 10.30 24.42 -6.39
CA ILE A 230 10.40 22.98 -6.15
C ILE A 230 11.86 22.57 -6.39
N VAL A 231 12.49 21.98 -5.39
CA VAL A 231 13.90 21.58 -5.41
C VAL A 231 13.99 20.07 -5.30
N LEU A 232 14.64 19.47 -6.28
CA LEU A 232 14.94 18.05 -6.38
C LEU A 232 16.42 17.84 -6.01
N THR A 233 16.70 17.07 -4.96
CA THR A 233 18.04 16.76 -4.46
C THR A 233 18.26 15.27 -4.41
N LYS A 234 19.32 14.75 -5.06
CA LYS A 234 19.76 13.36 -4.86
C LYS A 234 21.16 13.37 -4.27
N GLU A 235 21.26 12.80 -3.08
CA GLU A 235 22.52 12.63 -2.37
C GLU A 235 23.24 11.37 -2.89
N ASP A 236 24.43 11.11 -2.35
CA ASP A 236 25.20 9.90 -2.62
C ASP A 236 25.54 9.56 -4.09
N MET A 237 25.65 10.58 -4.95
CA MET A 237 26.04 10.38 -6.35
C MET A 237 27.51 9.92 -6.47
N PRO A 238 27.83 8.90 -7.28
CA PRO A 238 29.16 8.29 -7.33
C PRO A 238 30.32 9.24 -7.66
N ASN A 239 30.02 10.29 -8.44
CA ASN A 239 30.93 11.38 -8.74
C ASN A 239 30.17 12.62 -9.25
N PRO A 240 30.80 13.80 -9.28
CA PRO A 240 30.16 15.04 -9.75
C PRO A 240 29.75 15.05 -11.23
N GLY A 241 30.06 14.01 -12.01
CA GLY A 241 29.59 13.87 -13.38
C GLY A 241 28.13 13.44 -13.48
N TYR A 242 27.55 12.93 -12.40
CA TYR A 242 26.11 12.68 -12.34
C TYR A 242 25.34 13.98 -12.09
N GLY A 243 24.12 14.05 -12.61
CA GLY A 243 23.26 15.22 -12.43
C GLY A 243 21.78 14.86 -12.48
N LEU A 244 20.93 15.88 -12.31
CA LEU A 244 19.48 15.78 -12.45
C LEU A 244 19.00 16.74 -13.53
N LYS A 245 18.04 16.29 -14.33
CA LYS A 245 17.38 17.11 -15.34
C LYS A 245 15.88 16.93 -15.21
N ILE A 246 15.13 18.03 -15.24
CA ILE A 246 13.67 17.98 -15.44
C ILE A 246 13.42 17.84 -16.94
N ASP A 247 12.73 16.78 -17.34
CA ASP A 247 12.42 16.52 -18.75
C ASP A 247 11.11 17.17 -19.18
N ARG A 248 10.09 17.11 -18.33
CA ARG A 248 8.79 17.74 -18.57
C ARG A 248 7.98 17.90 -17.28
N ILE A 249 6.96 18.76 -17.34
CA ILE A 249 5.97 18.93 -16.27
C ILE A 249 4.59 18.78 -16.92
N GLU A 250 3.75 17.89 -16.37
CA GLU A 250 2.39 17.64 -16.86
C GLU A 250 1.37 18.10 -15.82
N PHE A 251 0.41 18.94 -16.23
CA PHE A 251 -0.72 19.34 -15.39
C PHE A 251 -1.83 18.30 -15.53
N VAL A 252 -2.00 17.47 -14.52
CA VAL A 252 -2.85 16.27 -14.58
C VAL A 252 -4.30 16.54 -14.14
N SER A 253 -4.52 17.59 -13.33
CA SER A 253 -5.85 18.08 -12.93
C SER A 253 -5.76 19.49 -12.36
N GLU A 254 -6.89 20.11 -12.05
CA GLU A 254 -6.92 21.44 -11.41
C GLU A 254 -6.14 21.40 -10.09
N GLY A 255 -5.12 22.27 -9.99
CA GLY A 255 -4.25 22.36 -8.81
C GLY A 255 -3.21 21.24 -8.66
N LYS A 256 -2.97 20.39 -9.68
CA LYS A 256 -1.96 19.30 -9.59
C LYS A 256 -1.08 19.19 -10.82
N ALA A 257 0.22 18.93 -10.61
CA ALA A 257 1.19 18.67 -11.67
C ALA A 257 2.16 17.53 -11.30
N VAL A 258 2.71 16.86 -12.32
CA VAL A 258 3.75 15.83 -12.20
C VAL A 258 5.00 16.30 -12.93
N ALA A 259 6.13 16.39 -12.24
CA ALA A 259 7.43 16.73 -12.82
C ALA A 259 8.25 15.46 -13.11
N TYR A 260 8.51 15.20 -14.38
CA TYR A 260 9.31 14.07 -14.83
C TYR A 260 10.79 14.45 -14.88
N TYR A 261 11.66 13.61 -14.34
CA TYR A 261 13.09 13.87 -14.27
C TYR A 261 13.95 12.68 -14.70
N THR A 262 15.18 12.95 -15.13
CA THR A 262 16.19 11.93 -15.45
C THR A 262 17.47 12.18 -14.66
N VAL A 263 18.11 11.10 -14.20
CA VAL A 263 19.49 11.13 -13.70
C VAL A 263 20.45 11.14 -14.89
N THR A 264 21.19 12.23 -15.07
CA THR A 264 22.17 12.35 -16.16
C THR A 264 23.47 11.67 -15.76
N LYS A 265 24.08 10.91 -16.69
CA LYS A 265 25.36 10.22 -16.47
C LYS A 265 26.56 11.13 -16.79
N PRO A 266 27.74 10.84 -16.22
CA PRO A 266 28.99 11.51 -16.57
C PRO A 266 29.27 11.49 -18.07
N ALA A 267 29.79 12.58 -18.62
CA ALA A 267 30.10 12.68 -20.03
C ALA A 267 31.26 11.73 -20.40
N PRO A 268 31.15 10.96 -21.51
CA PRO A 268 32.23 10.06 -21.94
C PRO A 268 33.55 10.82 -22.17
N GLY A 269 34.66 10.24 -21.73
CA GLY A 269 36.01 10.80 -21.93
C GLY A 269 36.41 11.91 -20.95
N MET A 270 35.53 12.31 -20.04
CA MET A 270 35.83 13.25 -18.97
C MET A 270 36.33 12.52 -17.71
N MET A 271 37.37 13.05 -17.06
CA MET A 271 37.82 12.55 -15.76
C MET A 271 37.03 13.26 -14.64
N TYR A 272 36.35 12.47 -13.81
CA TYR A 272 35.64 12.97 -12.63
C TYR A 272 36.32 12.47 -11.35
N PRO A 273 36.41 13.33 -10.31
CA PRO A 273 36.95 12.92 -9.02
C PRO A 273 36.08 11.81 -8.41
N GLN A 274 36.72 10.82 -7.79
CA GLN A 274 36.06 9.68 -7.14
C GLN A 274 35.58 10.06 -5.74
N VAL A 275 34.67 11.02 -5.67
CA VAL A 275 34.08 11.53 -4.43
C VAL A 275 32.57 11.47 -4.54
N ILE A 276 31.93 11.10 -3.44
CA ILE A 276 30.48 11.15 -3.32
C ILE A 276 30.03 12.61 -3.43
N SER A 277 28.95 12.85 -4.18
CA SER A 277 28.46 14.20 -4.49
C SER A 277 26.94 14.28 -4.41
N THR A 278 26.41 15.50 -4.45
CA THR A 278 24.97 15.78 -4.40
C THR A 278 24.53 16.47 -5.70
N ALA A 279 23.52 15.93 -6.37
CA ALA A 279 22.91 16.55 -7.54
C ALA A 279 21.65 17.32 -7.15
N LYS A 280 21.47 18.54 -7.71
CA LYS A 280 20.29 19.39 -7.46
C LYS A 280 19.72 19.96 -8.76
N VAL A 281 18.40 20.00 -8.87
CA VAL A 281 17.67 20.73 -9.93
C VAL A 281 16.44 21.40 -9.33
N SER A 282 16.02 22.55 -9.87
CA SER A 282 14.82 23.24 -9.37
C SER A 282 14.01 23.90 -10.48
N PHE A 283 12.70 24.02 -10.26
CA PHE A 283 11.79 24.77 -11.11
C PHE A 283 10.76 25.54 -10.26
N TYR A 284 10.03 26.46 -10.88
CA TYR A 284 9.01 27.27 -10.21
C TYR A 284 7.61 26.79 -10.57
N MET A 285 6.69 26.88 -9.62
CA MET A 285 5.29 26.49 -9.78
C MET A 285 4.37 27.45 -9.02
N ASP A 286 3.16 27.65 -9.51
CA ASP A 286 2.14 28.39 -8.77
C ASP A 286 1.91 27.74 -7.39
N SER A 287 1.85 28.57 -6.35
CA SER A 287 1.72 28.13 -4.95
C SER A 287 0.48 27.27 -4.67
N LYS A 288 -0.55 27.38 -5.51
CA LYS A 288 -1.79 26.59 -5.42
C LYS A 288 -1.67 25.21 -6.06
N ILE A 289 -0.59 24.95 -6.80
CA ILE A 289 -0.39 23.70 -7.52
C ILE A 289 0.48 22.75 -6.69
N GLN A 290 -0.08 21.60 -6.36
CA GLN A 290 0.64 20.50 -5.72
C GLN A 290 1.45 19.74 -6.78
N VAL A 291 2.73 19.48 -6.50
CA VAL A 291 3.64 18.84 -7.45
C VAL A 291 4.16 17.51 -6.91
N SER A 292 4.01 16.44 -7.69
CA SER A 292 4.71 15.17 -7.49
C SER A 292 5.83 14.99 -8.53
N VAL A 293 6.76 14.05 -8.30
CA VAL A 293 7.89 13.80 -9.20
C VAL A 293 7.93 12.35 -9.67
N LYS A 294 8.42 12.11 -10.89
CA LYS A 294 8.59 10.75 -11.45
C LYS A 294 9.85 10.63 -12.28
N GLN A 295 10.66 9.60 -12.05
CA GLN A 295 11.85 9.36 -12.88
C GLN A 295 11.46 8.77 -14.24
N THR A 296 12.06 9.28 -15.31
CA THR A 296 12.03 8.66 -16.65
C THR A 296 13.23 7.71 -16.79
N GLY A 297 12.96 6.42 -17.03
CA GLY A 297 13.97 5.36 -16.99
C GLY A 297 15.13 5.56 -17.98
N GLY A 298 16.36 5.36 -17.48
CA GLY A 298 17.60 5.32 -18.26
C GLY A 298 18.07 3.90 -18.62
N GLY A 299 17.14 2.97 -18.83
CA GLY A 299 17.41 1.57 -19.18
C GLY A 299 16.68 1.16 -20.47
N LEU A 300 17.49 0.81 -21.49
CA LEU A 300 17.15 0.12 -22.75
C LEU A 300 15.65 -0.01 -23.10
N GLY A 301 15.07 1.03 -23.68
CA GLY A 301 13.84 0.91 -24.46
C GLY A 301 14.15 0.24 -25.81
N THR A 302 13.74 -1.01 -25.97
CA THR A 302 13.51 -1.60 -27.28
C THR A 302 12.60 -0.67 -28.09
N GLY A 303 13.04 -0.35 -29.30
CA GLY A 303 12.40 0.66 -30.14
C GLY A 303 10.94 0.31 -30.44
N ILE A 304 10.03 1.20 -30.05
CA ILE A 304 8.75 1.35 -30.72
C ILE A 304 8.93 2.50 -31.72
N SER A 305 9.16 2.12 -32.96
CA SER A 305 9.11 3.02 -34.11
C SER A 305 7.66 3.41 -34.35
N LEU A 306 7.28 4.63 -33.98
CA LEU A 306 6.03 5.23 -34.47
C LEU A 306 6.36 5.98 -35.77
N LYS A 307 5.99 5.33 -36.87
CA LYS A 307 6.06 5.86 -38.24
C LYS A 307 4.73 6.54 -38.58
N GLY A 308 4.81 7.80 -39.02
CA GLY A 308 3.77 8.52 -39.79
C GLY A 308 2.60 9.07 -38.94
N SER A 309 2.04 10.24 -39.21
CA SER A 309 2.03 11.05 -40.43
C SER A 309 1.85 12.53 -40.05
N LEU A 310 2.64 13.42 -40.63
CA LEU A 310 2.38 14.85 -40.61
C LEU A 310 1.30 15.12 -41.67
N GLU A 311 0.13 15.60 -41.23
CA GLU A 311 -0.84 16.22 -42.13
C GLU A 311 -0.33 17.61 -42.51
N GLU A 312 -0.12 17.80 -43.81
CA GLU A 312 0.13 19.10 -44.42
C GLU A 312 -1.14 19.96 -44.37
N THR A 313 -1.01 21.17 -43.84
CA THR A 313 -2.00 22.24 -43.99
C THR A 313 -2.01 22.75 -45.44
N PRO A 314 -3.17 22.93 -46.09
CA PRO A 314 -3.21 23.62 -47.37
C PRO A 314 -3.19 25.14 -47.18
N SER A 315 -2.22 25.78 -47.83
CA SER A 315 -2.09 27.22 -47.99
C SER A 315 -3.21 27.77 -48.88
N LEU A 316 -3.96 28.76 -48.39
CA LEU A 316 -4.89 29.57 -49.18
C LEU A 316 -4.18 30.84 -49.70
N THR A 317 -3.92 30.86 -51.00
CA THR A 317 -3.77 32.04 -51.88
C THR A 317 -3.82 31.46 -53.30
N ARG A 318 -4.69 31.86 -54.22
CA ARG A 318 -5.22 33.18 -54.56
C ARG A 318 -6.59 33.03 -55.20
#